data_AF-A0A9D8BH15-F1
#
_entry.id   AF-A0A9D8BH15-F1
#
_cell.length_a   1.000
_cell.length_b   1.000
_cell.length_c   1.000
_cell.angle_alpha   90.00
_cell.angle_beta   90.00
_cell.angle_gamma   90.00
#
_symmetry.space_group_name_H-M   'P 1'
#
loop_
_entity.id
_entity.type
_entity.pdbx_description
1 polymer ?
#
loop_
_entity_poly.entity_id
_entity_poly.type
_entity_poly.pdbx_seq_one_letter_code
_entity_poly.pdbx_strand_id
1 'polypeptide(L)'
;MQYYLSSLKQKGLIKKIGYGVWETSTNINPQEVQKTTRLTHINPQQICTSFAPDTVRAHAFQFTFEVPENLRNWDKRKEILQKLGISFKELKVFGGGEQIEFKGRKVWLTNKSIIIFEKASYLAETAEQAKSYAVAEALETIKAFEHHIQANLGRYRFKVSRQHYALIKNALAKQYDKEGNKLYVASEQGSFWFIIDNSFNLHEAETIHPKTAVQDNKKIQDFFNGVKQLEGFTPQFVVNSLGIQAQNIENYAVHLKSHVKSVQDLGAAVLELVKVVKELRQ
;
A
#
# COMPACT_ATOMS: atom_id res chain seq x y z
N MET A 1 20.74 -24.36 -1.28
CA MET A 1 19.77 -25.22 -0.54
C MET A 1 19.51 -24.73 0.90
N GLN A 2 20.52 -24.26 1.64
CA GLN A 2 20.39 -23.88 3.07
C GLN A 2 19.59 -22.60 3.37
N TYR A 3 19.52 -21.67 2.42
CA TYR A 3 18.75 -20.42 2.54
C TYR A 3 17.24 -20.66 2.63
N TYR A 4 16.70 -21.46 1.71
CA TYR A 4 15.26 -21.78 1.67
C TYR A 4 14.82 -22.57 2.90
N LEU A 5 15.63 -23.52 3.36
CA LEU A 5 15.36 -24.26 4.60
C LEU A 5 15.35 -23.36 5.83
N SER A 6 16.27 -22.39 5.90
CA SER A 6 16.30 -21.41 7.01
C SER A 6 15.06 -20.53 7.02
N SER A 7 14.61 -20.08 5.84
CA SER A 7 13.40 -19.25 5.69
C SER A 7 12.12 -20.03 6.07
N LEU A 8 11.97 -21.26 5.57
CA LEU A 8 10.84 -22.13 5.91
C LEU A 8 10.82 -22.48 7.41
N LYS A 9 12.00 -22.68 8.02
CA LYS A 9 12.14 -22.92 9.46
C LYS A 9 11.74 -21.69 10.29
N GLN A 10 12.18 -20.49 9.91
CA GLN A 10 11.80 -19.25 10.58
C GLN A 10 10.29 -18.99 10.52
N LYS A 11 9.65 -19.38 9.41
CA LYS A 11 8.20 -19.27 9.23
C LYS A 11 7.40 -20.38 9.93
N GLY A 12 8.04 -21.30 10.64
CA GLY A 12 7.37 -22.42 11.32
C GLY A 12 6.76 -23.46 10.38
N LEU A 13 7.07 -23.39 9.07
CA LEU A 13 6.53 -24.29 8.05
C LEU A 13 7.25 -25.63 8.05
N ILE A 14 8.52 -25.66 8.47
CA ILE A 14 9.27 -26.90 8.64
C ILE A 14 9.98 -26.94 9.99
N LYS A 15 10.08 -28.13 10.55
CA LYS A 15 10.82 -28.43 11.78
C LYS A 15 11.94 -29.42 11.48
N LYS A 16 13.14 -29.17 11.98
CA LYS A 16 14.25 -30.12 11.84
C LYS A 16 14.05 -31.25 12.86
N ILE A 17 13.93 -32.48 12.38
CA ILE A 17 13.75 -33.68 13.23
C ILE A 17 15.00 -34.58 13.25
N GLY A 18 15.95 -34.37 12.34
CA GLY A 18 17.19 -35.14 12.29
C GLY A 18 18.27 -34.49 11.42
N TYR A 19 19.42 -35.17 11.28
CA TYR A 19 20.48 -34.71 10.38
C TYR A 19 20.03 -34.85 8.92
N GLY A 20 19.81 -33.72 8.24
CA GLY A 20 19.27 -33.69 6.87
C GLY A 20 17.76 -33.94 6.76
N VAL A 21 17.06 -34.22 7.87
CA VAL A 21 15.63 -34.56 7.85
C VAL A 21 14.78 -33.43 8.43
N TRP A 22 13.77 -33.03 7.66
CA TRP A 22 12.83 -31.96 7.99
C TRP A 22 11.41 -32.49 7.91
N GLU A 23 10.58 -32.11 8.87
CA GLU A 23 9.16 -32.40 8.92
C GLU A 23 8.39 -31.13 8.55
N THR A 24 7.45 -31.23 7.61
CA THR A 24 6.52 -30.15 7.30
C THR A 24 5.44 -30.08 8.37
N SER A 25 5.16 -28.90 8.91
CA SER A 25 4.04 -28.72 9.85
C SER A 25 2.74 -29.16 9.15
N THR A 26 1.93 -30.01 9.79
CA THR A 26 0.74 -30.63 9.17
C THR A 26 -0.40 -29.65 8.82
N ASN A 27 -0.29 -28.39 9.24
CA ASN A 27 -1.26 -27.32 8.97
C ASN A 27 -0.72 -26.26 8.00
N ILE A 28 0.05 -26.64 6.98
CA ILE A 28 0.44 -25.68 5.93
C ILE A 28 -0.74 -25.55 4.98
N ASN A 29 -1.51 -24.47 5.10
CA ASN A 29 -2.41 -24.07 4.03
C ASN A 29 -1.53 -23.66 2.82
N PRO A 30 -1.61 -24.35 1.66
CA PRO A 30 -0.79 -24.04 0.48
C PRO A 30 -0.94 -22.59 0.01
N GLN A 31 -2.08 -21.96 0.30
CA GLN A 31 -2.33 -20.55 -0.01
C GLN A 31 -1.42 -19.60 0.77
N GLU A 32 -0.96 -19.95 1.97
CA GLU A 32 -0.06 -19.09 2.75
C GLU A 32 1.37 -19.06 2.19
N VAL A 33 1.79 -20.13 1.52
CA VAL A 33 3.12 -20.24 0.92
C VAL A 33 3.23 -19.40 -0.36
N GLN A 34 2.10 -19.13 -1.03
CA GLN A 34 2.01 -18.29 -2.23
C GLN A 34 1.71 -16.80 -1.95
N LYS A 35 1.54 -16.38 -0.68
CA LYS A 35 1.12 -15.00 -0.36
C LYS A 35 2.03 -13.91 -0.93
N THR A 36 3.29 -14.23 -1.23
CA THR A 36 4.22 -13.25 -1.81
C THR A 36 5.20 -13.81 -2.81
N THR A 37 5.34 -13.12 -3.93
CA THR A 37 6.29 -13.46 -5.00
C THR A 37 7.20 -12.28 -5.28
N ARG A 38 8.50 -12.54 -5.19
CA ARG A 38 9.54 -11.61 -5.65
C ARG A 38 9.66 -11.73 -7.16
N LEU A 39 9.61 -10.59 -7.85
CA LEU A 39 9.78 -10.51 -9.29
C LEU A 39 11.14 -9.89 -9.61
N THR A 40 12.05 -10.69 -10.15
CA THR A 40 13.33 -10.23 -10.70
C THR A 40 13.33 -10.42 -12.21
N HIS A 41 13.31 -9.34 -12.99
CA HIS A 41 13.53 -9.30 -14.44
C HIS A 41 12.65 -10.20 -15.36
N ILE A 42 11.74 -11.00 -14.81
CA ILE A 42 10.76 -11.77 -15.60
C ILE A 42 9.63 -10.82 -16.00
N ASN A 43 9.18 -10.91 -17.26
CA ASN A 43 8.09 -10.11 -17.81
C ASN A 43 6.87 -10.17 -16.86
N PRO A 44 6.55 -9.07 -16.13
CA PRO A 44 5.51 -9.08 -15.10
C PRO A 44 4.15 -9.51 -15.64
N GLN A 45 3.91 -9.35 -16.95
CA GLN A 45 2.69 -9.79 -17.62
C GLN A 45 2.43 -11.29 -17.48
N GLN A 46 3.47 -12.13 -17.58
CA GLN A 46 3.31 -13.59 -17.51
C GLN A 46 2.98 -14.07 -16.09
N ILE A 47 3.49 -13.36 -15.08
CA ILE A 47 3.27 -13.71 -13.68
C ILE A 47 2.00 -13.03 -13.15
N CYS A 48 1.65 -11.83 -13.61
CA CYS A 48 0.47 -11.11 -13.14
C CYS A 48 -0.86 -11.72 -13.58
N THR A 49 -0.89 -12.63 -14.57
CA THR A 49 -2.13 -13.35 -14.91
C THR A 49 -2.69 -14.13 -13.71
N SER A 50 -1.82 -14.64 -12.83
CA SER A 50 -2.23 -15.42 -11.65
C SER A 50 -2.61 -14.58 -10.43
N PHE A 51 -2.31 -13.27 -10.41
CA PHE A 51 -2.63 -12.42 -9.26
C PHE A 51 -4.02 -11.82 -9.37
N ALA A 52 -4.72 -11.81 -8.24
CA ALA A 52 -6.04 -11.20 -8.11
C ALA A 52 -5.98 -9.68 -8.39
N PRO A 53 -7.05 -9.10 -8.94
CA PRO A 53 -7.18 -7.64 -9.00
C PRO A 53 -6.96 -6.99 -7.62
N ASP A 54 -6.34 -5.81 -7.62
CA ASP A 54 -6.06 -5.00 -6.44
C ASP A 54 -5.09 -5.65 -5.42
N THR A 55 -4.31 -6.63 -5.87
CA THR A 55 -3.09 -7.07 -5.17
C THR A 55 -2.07 -5.93 -5.17
N VAL A 56 -1.31 -5.80 -4.07
CA VAL A 56 -0.28 -4.76 -3.96
C VAL A 56 1.02 -5.21 -4.62
N ARG A 57 1.53 -4.41 -5.55
CA ARG A 57 2.90 -4.49 -6.09
C ARG A 57 3.74 -3.35 -5.51
N ALA A 58 4.66 -3.70 -4.62
CA ALA A 58 5.64 -2.75 -4.10
C ALA A 58 6.93 -2.78 -4.92
N HIS A 59 7.47 -1.61 -5.28
CA HIS A 59 8.66 -1.53 -6.12
C HIS A 59 9.41 -0.20 -5.93
N ALA A 60 10.42 0.03 -6.78
CA ALA A 60 11.25 1.25 -6.82
C ALA A 60 11.82 1.65 -5.44
N PHE A 61 12.13 0.66 -4.62
CA PHE A 61 12.65 0.90 -3.28
C PHE A 61 14.06 1.49 -3.34
N GLN A 62 14.28 2.52 -2.53
CA GLN A 62 15.60 3.05 -2.24
C GLN A 62 15.83 2.99 -0.73
N PHE A 63 16.79 2.17 -0.32
CA PHE A 63 17.17 2.04 1.07
C PHE A 63 18.43 2.86 1.33
N THR A 64 18.38 3.76 2.31
CA THR A 64 19.52 4.57 2.72
C THR A 64 19.98 4.11 4.09
N PHE A 65 21.13 3.45 4.15
CA PHE A 65 21.81 3.01 5.35
C PHE A 65 22.79 4.10 5.79
N GLU A 66 22.77 4.44 7.07
CA GLU A 66 23.73 5.35 7.68
C GLU A 66 25.09 4.66 7.83
N VAL A 67 26.16 5.37 7.48
CA VAL A 67 27.52 4.91 7.73
C VAL A 67 27.95 5.40 9.12
N PRO A 68 28.45 4.54 10.01
CA PRO A 68 28.96 4.96 11.31
C PRO A 68 30.10 5.99 11.17
N GLU A 69 30.08 7.05 11.97
CA GLU A 69 31.10 8.12 11.91
C GLU A 69 32.53 7.61 12.17
N ASN A 70 32.66 6.53 12.94
CA ASN A 70 33.93 5.89 13.29
C ASN A 70 34.31 4.73 12.38
N LEU A 71 33.66 4.56 11.22
CA LEU A 71 33.99 3.50 10.29
C LEU A 71 35.39 3.72 9.69
N ARG A 72 36.33 2.88 10.12
CA ARG A 72 37.75 3.00 9.75
C ARG A 72 37.94 2.97 8.23
N ASN A 73 38.72 3.92 7.71
CA ASN A 73 39.11 4.04 6.31
C ASN A 73 37.95 4.26 5.31
N TRP A 74 36.76 4.67 5.76
CA TRP A 74 35.65 4.96 4.85
C TRP A 74 35.89 6.19 3.95
N ASP A 75 36.68 7.13 4.43
CA ASP A 75 37.24 8.24 3.67
C ASP A 75 38.10 7.76 2.48
N LYS A 76 38.78 6.61 2.65
CA LYS A 76 39.61 5.94 1.64
C LYS A 76 38.89 4.83 0.89
N ARG A 77 37.55 4.79 0.92
CA ARG A 77 36.74 3.74 0.27
C ARG A 77 37.10 3.53 -1.20
N LYS A 78 37.44 4.59 -1.94
CA LYS A 78 37.90 4.49 -3.34
C LYS A 78 39.14 3.59 -3.47
N GLU A 79 40.15 3.79 -2.63
CA GLU A 79 41.36 2.96 -2.60
C GLU A 79 41.04 1.51 -2.20
N ILE A 80 40.11 1.33 -1.26
CA ILE A 80 39.63 0.00 -0.85
C ILE A 80 38.99 -0.73 -2.04
N LEU A 81 38.09 -0.06 -2.77
CA LEU A 81 37.45 -0.65 -3.96
C LEU A 81 38.48 -1.02 -5.03
N GLN A 82 39.46 -0.16 -5.28
CA GLN A 82 40.55 -0.43 -6.23
C GLN A 82 41.39 -1.64 -5.79
N LYS A 83 41.77 -1.70 -4.51
CA LYS A 83 42.54 -2.81 -3.94
C LYS A 83 41.79 -4.14 -4.01
N LEU A 84 40.46 -4.11 -3.84
CA LEU A 84 39.59 -5.27 -3.96
C LEU A 84 39.25 -5.63 -5.42
N GLY A 85 39.71 -4.84 -6.40
CA GLY A 85 39.39 -5.06 -7.81
C GLY A 85 37.91 -4.84 -8.15
N ILE A 86 37.18 -4.05 -7.35
CA ILE A 86 35.77 -3.77 -7.55
C ILE A 86 35.63 -2.60 -8.53
N SER A 87 34.92 -2.81 -9.65
CA SER A 87 34.63 -1.74 -10.61
C SER A 87 33.63 -0.74 -10.03
N PHE A 88 33.91 0.55 -10.19
CA PHE A 88 33.04 1.63 -9.73
C PHE A 88 33.01 2.82 -10.70
N LYS A 89 31.98 3.65 -10.58
CA LYS A 89 31.82 4.93 -11.28
C LYS A 89 31.79 6.05 -10.24
N GLU A 90 32.51 7.13 -10.47
CA GLU A 90 32.46 8.29 -9.58
C GLU A 90 31.13 9.04 -9.73
N LEU A 91 30.56 9.44 -8.59
CA LEU A 91 29.34 10.21 -8.52
C LEU A 91 29.67 11.71 -8.40
N LYS A 92 29.05 12.52 -9.26
CA LYS A 92 29.13 13.99 -9.23
C LYS A 92 28.16 14.57 -8.20
N VAL A 93 28.23 14.11 -6.95
CA VAL A 93 27.41 14.61 -5.83
C VAL A 93 28.27 15.42 -4.88
N PHE A 94 27.66 16.35 -4.15
CA PHE A 94 28.37 17.14 -3.15
C PHE A 94 28.96 16.23 -2.06
N GLY A 95 30.29 16.28 -1.87
CA GLY A 95 31.04 15.37 -1.01
C GLY A 95 31.60 14.12 -1.70
N GLY A 96 31.33 13.95 -3.00
CA GLY A 96 31.79 12.80 -3.77
C GLY A 96 31.04 11.50 -3.41
N GLY A 97 31.40 10.43 -4.11
CA GLY A 97 30.84 9.10 -3.90
C GLY A 97 31.14 8.17 -5.04
N GLU A 98 30.89 6.89 -4.84
CA GLU A 98 31.16 5.85 -5.82
C GLU A 98 29.90 5.02 -6.01
N GLN A 99 29.52 4.82 -7.27
CA GLN A 99 28.50 3.89 -7.67
C GLN A 99 29.14 2.57 -8.05
N ILE A 100 28.64 1.49 -7.47
CA ILE A 100 28.98 0.12 -7.84
C ILE A 100 27.73 -0.67 -8.22
N GLU A 101 27.96 -1.79 -8.88
CA GLU A 101 26.94 -2.81 -9.07
C GLU A 101 27.22 -4.00 -8.15
N PHE A 102 26.27 -4.34 -7.30
CA PHE A 102 26.39 -5.45 -6.36
C PHE A 102 25.15 -6.33 -6.44
N LYS A 103 25.33 -7.61 -6.80
CA LYS A 103 24.24 -8.59 -6.99
C LYS A 103 23.11 -8.05 -7.90
N GLY A 104 23.49 -7.41 -9.02
CA GLY A 104 22.56 -6.82 -9.99
C GLY A 104 21.88 -5.52 -9.54
N ARG A 105 22.24 -4.98 -8.37
CA ARG A 105 21.69 -3.74 -7.81
C ARG A 105 22.69 -2.62 -7.95
N LYS A 106 22.17 -1.42 -8.18
CA LYS A 106 22.97 -0.19 -8.10
C LYS A 106 23.11 0.17 -6.62
N VAL A 107 24.35 0.36 -6.18
CA VAL A 107 24.67 0.80 -4.81
C VAL A 107 25.51 2.07 -4.89
N TRP A 108 25.09 3.11 -4.19
CA TRP A 108 25.87 4.35 -4.06
C TRP A 108 26.52 4.40 -2.69
N LEU A 109 27.82 4.65 -2.68
CA LEU A 109 28.65 4.82 -1.51
C LEU A 109 28.94 6.31 -1.37
N THR A 110 28.48 6.91 -0.28
CA THR A 110 28.70 8.33 0.03
C THR A 110 29.42 8.43 1.37
N ASN A 111 29.86 9.63 1.75
CA ASN A 111 30.55 9.84 3.03
C ASN A 111 29.70 9.45 4.25
N LYS A 112 28.39 9.66 4.19
CA LYS A 112 27.48 9.46 5.33
C LYS A 112 26.51 8.29 5.17
N SER A 113 26.41 7.72 3.97
CA SER A 113 25.40 6.71 3.68
C SER A 113 25.76 5.75 2.57
N ILE A 114 25.17 4.56 2.65
CA ILE A 114 25.13 3.58 1.58
C ILE A 114 23.69 3.52 1.07
N ILE A 115 23.49 3.75 -0.22
CA ILE A 115 22.16 3.80 -0.84
C ILE A 115 22.01 2.62 -1.78
N ILE A 116 21.09 1.70 -1.46
CA ILE A 116 20.77 0.54 -2.29
C ILE A 116 19.52 0.84 -3.09
N PHE A 117 19.63 0.74 -4.42
CA PHE A 117 18.50 0.85 -5.34
C PHE A 117 18.00 -0.55 -5.69
N GLU A 118 16.82 -0.90 -5.19
CA GLU A 118 16.21 -2.19 -5.44
C GLU A 118 15.47 -2.18 -6.77
N LYS A 119 15.76 -3.17 -7.61
CA LYS A 119 15.11 -3.35 -8.92
C LYS A 119 13.95 -4.34 -8.84
N ALA A 120 13.91 -5.18 -7.82
CA ALA A 120 12.87 -6.17 -7.66
C ALA A 120 11.50 -5.52 -7.35
N SER A 121 10.43 -6.20 -7.77
CA SER A 121 9.08 -5.92 -7.31
C SER A 121 8.64 -7.01 -6.32
N TYR A 122 7.80 -6.63 -5.37
CA TYR A 122 7.28 -7.50 -4.32
C TYR A 122 5.76 -7.48 -4.40
N LEU A 123 5.15 -8.62 -4.72
CA LEU A 123 3.70 -8.79 -4.70
C LEU A 123 3.25 -9.28 -3.32
N ALA A 124 2.22 -8.67 -2.75
CA ALA A 124 1.58 -9.09 -1.50
C ALA A 124 0.12 -8.61 -1.42
N GLU A 125 -0.62 -9.09 -0.43
CA GLU A 125 -2.00 -8.65 -0.17
C GLU A 125 -2.06 -7.20 0.33
N THR A 126 -1.02 -6.76 1.08
CA THR A 126 -0.95 -5.43 1.67
C THR A 126 0.41 -4.77 1.45
N ALA A 127 0.43 -3.43 1.45
CA ALA A 127 1.67 -2.66 1.36
C ALA A 127 2.64 -2.93 2.51
N GLU A 128 2.13 -3.17 3.72
CA GLU A 128 2.95 -3.48 4.90
C GLU A 128 3.70 -4.81 4.73
N GLN A 129 3.03 -5.84 4.25
CA GLN A 129 3.65 -7.13 3.95
C GLN A 129 4.72 -6.96 2.87
N ALA A 130 4.38 -6.36 1.73
CA ALA A 130 5.31 -6.15 0.62
C ALA A 130 6.56 -5.36 1.06
N LYS A 131 6.38 -4.32 1.88
CA LYS A 131 7.48 -3.55 2.48
C LYS A 131 8.36 -4.41 3.38
N SER A 132 7.75 -5.25 4.22
CA SER A 132 8.49 -6.11 5.14
C SER A 132 9.41 -7.07 4.38
N TYR A 133 8.96 -7.62 3.25
CA TYR A 133 9.80 -8.44 2.37
C TYR A 133 10.94 -7.65 1.74
N ALA A 134 10.66 -6.45 1.22
CA ALA A 134 11.69 -5.60 0.65
C ALA A 134 12.76 -5.20 1.69
N VAL A 135 12.35 -4.90 2.92
CA VAL A 135 13.25 -4.60 4.05
C VAL A 135 14.10 -5.81 4.42
N ALA A 136 13.50 -7.00 4.55
CA ALA A 136 14.25 -8.22 4.86
C ALA A 136 15.33 -8.49 3.82
N GLU A 137 15.00 -8.36 2.53
CA GLU A 137 15.97 -8.54 1.46
C GLU A 137 17.05 -7.46 1.42
N ALA A 138 16.70 -6.20 1.73
CA ALA A 138 17.67 -5.12 1.84
C ALA A 138 18.68 -5.39 2.97
N LEU A 139 18.22 -5.92 4.11
CA LEU A 139 19.07 -6.30 5.24
C LEU A 139 20.02 -7.46 4.89
N GLU A 140 19.54 -8.46 4.14
CA GLU A 140 20.41 -9.53 3.64
C GLU A 140 21.43 -9.01 2.63
N THR A 141 21.02 -8.07 1.79
CA THR A 141 21.88 -7.44 0.79
C THR A 141 22.97 -6.62 1.44
N ILE A 142 22.67 -5.77 2.43
CA ILE A 142 23.68 -4.96 3.12
C ILE A 142 24.65 -5.84 3.92
N LYS A 143 24.17 -6.92 4.55
CA LYS A 143 25.05 -7.87 5.24
C LYS A 143 26.01 -8.58 4.29
N ALA A 144 25.53 -8.99 3.13
CA ALA A 144 26.40 -9.56 2.10
C ALA A 144 27.37 -8.52 1.53
N PHE A 145 26.92 -7.27 1.43
CA PHE A 145 27.74 -6.16 0.96
C PHE A 145 28.89 -5.87 1.92
N GLU A 146 28.65 -5.82 3.23
CA GLU A 146 29.69 -5.66 4.25
C GLU A 146 30.84 -6.66 4.10
N HIS A 147 30.50 -7.94 3.93
CA HIS A 147 31.51 -8.98 3.68
C HIS A 147 32.27 -8.75 2.36
N HIS A 148 31.58 -8.28 1.33
CA HIS A 148 32.18 -8.02 0.03
C HIS A 148 33.21 -6.89 0.07
N ILE A 149 32.95 -5.83 0.84
CA ILE A 149 33.87 -4.69 0.99
C ILE A 149 34.76 -4.79 2.24
N GLN A 150 34.71 -5.91 2.96
CA GLN A 150 35.47 -6.16 4.19
C GLN A 150 35.29 -5.05 5.25
N ALA A 151 34.07 -4.51 5.36
CA ALA A 151 33.72 -3.47 6.31
C ALA A 151 32.74 -3.99 7.38
N ASN A 152 32.72 -3.34 8.54
CA ASN A 152 31.78 -3.61 9.62
C ASN A 152 30.99 -2.34 9.94
N LEU A 153 29.76 -2.24 9.44
CA LEU A 153 28.84 -1.13 9.70
C LEU A 153 28.13 -1.27 11.06
N GLY A 154 28.33 -2.39 11.77
CA GLY A 154 27.74 -2.64 13.07
C GLY A 154 26.22 -2.75 13.03
N ARG A 155 25.53 -1.99 13.88
CA ARG A 155 24.07 -1.96 13.91
C ARG A 155 23.55 -1.05 12.80
N TYR A 156 22.81 -1.63 11.85
CA TYR A 156 22.22 -0.86 10.77
C TYR A 156 21.17 0.15 11.27
N ARG A 157 21.40 1.41 10.93
CA ARG A 157 20.39 2.47 10.96
C ARG A 157 20.05 2.79 9.51
N PHE A 158 18.78 2.73 9.14
CA PHE A 158 18.39 2.96 7.76
C PHE A 158 16.99 3.55 7.66
N LYS A 159 16.71 4.14 6.49
CA LYS A 159 15.38 4.61 6.10
C LYS A 159 15.05 4.15 4.68
N VAL A 160 13.75 4.05 4.40
CA VAL A 160 13.23 3.86 3.06
C VAL A 160 13.03 5.23 2.43
N SER A 161 13.98 5.66 1.60
CA SER A 161 14.01 7.01 1.00
C SER A 161 13.07 7.15 -0.20
N ARG A 162 12.79 6.04 -0.89
CA ARG A 162 11.82 5.94 -1.99
C ARG A 162 11.10 4.61 -1.89
N GLN A 163 9.79 4.62 -2.13
CA GLN A 163 8.94 3.45 -2.11
C GLN A 163 7.66 3.74 -2.88
N HIS A 164 7.16 2.72 -3.55
CA HIS A 164 6.06 2.79 -4.49
C HIS A 164 5.16 1.58 -4.22
N TYR A 165 3.86 1.78 -4.09
CA TYR A 165 2.88 0.70 -3.86
C TYR A 165 1.71 0.85 -4.82
N ALA A 166 1.63 -0.06 -5.78
CA ALA A 166 0.60 -0.10 -6.80
C ALA A 166 -0.47 -1.15 -6.48
N LEU A 167 -1.74 -0.78 -6.61
CA LEU A 167 -2.83 -1.75 -6.75
C LEU A 167 -2.90 -2.14 -8.22
N ILE A 168 -2.58 -3.40 -8.53
CA ILE A 168 -2.54 -3.89 -9.91
C ILE A 168 -3.95 -4.23 -10.43
N LYS A 169 -4.14 -4.11 -11.74
CA LYS A 169 -5.41 -4.36 -12.45
C LYS A 169 -6.57 -3.51 -11.91
N ASN A 170 -6.27 -2.36 -11.33
CA ASN A 170 -7.25 -1.50 -10.67
C ASN A 170 -8.25 -0.92 -11.70
N ALA A 171 -9.52 -0.83 -11.32
CA ALA A 171 -10.59 -0.40 -12.21
C ALA A 171 -10.44 1.06 -12.66
N LEU A 172 -10.03 1.95 -11.75
CA LEU A 172 -9.82 3.36 -12.07
C LEU A 172 -8.63 3.54 -13.01
N ALA A 173 -7.53 2.84 -12.74
CA ALA A 173 -6.35 2.87 -13.59
C ALA A 173 -6.67 2.39 -15.02
N LYS A 174 -7.43 1.30 -15.16
CA LYS A 174 -7.91 0.80 -16.47
C LYS A 174 -8.73 1.83 -17.22
N GLN A 175 -9.59 2.57 -16.53
CA GLN A 175 -10.41 3.61 -17.14
C GLN A 175 -9.53 4.75 -17.69
N TYR A 176 -8.62 5.27 -16.86
CA TYR A 176 -7.71 6.34 -17.26
C TYR A 176 -6.83 5.93 -18.44
N ASP A 177 -6.29 4.71 -18.41
CA ASP A 177 -5.47 4.18 -19.50
C ASP A 177 -6.27 4.05 -20.81
N LYS A 178 -7.53 3.59 -20.74
CA LYS A 178 -8.41 3.49 -21.90
C LYS A 178 -8.71 4.85 -22.52
N GLU A 179 -8.84 5.88 -21.69
CA GLU A 179 -9.09 7.26 -22.13
C GLU A 179 -7.81 8.01 -22.54
N GLY A 180 -6.62 7.42 -22.33
CA GLY A 180 -5.33 8.08 -22.57
C GLY A 180 -5.00 9.19 -21.56
N ASN A 181 -5.70 9.21 -20.42
CA ASN A 181 -5.57 10.21 -19.38
C ASN A 181 -4.52 9.82 -18.34
N LYS A 182 -3.94 10.81 -17.67
CA LYS A 182 -3.06 10.61 -16.51
C LYS A 182 -3.63 11.31 -15.30
N LEU A 183 -3.51 10.66 -14.14
CA LEU A 183 -3.88 11.25 -12.86
C LEU A 183 -2.65 11.41 -11.98
N TYR A 184 -2.46 12.63 -11.48
CA TYR A 184 -1.45 12.97 -10.48
C TYR A 184 -2.13 13.74 -9.36
N VAL A 185 -2.01 13.25 -8.13
CA VAL A 185 -2.59 13.91 -6.95
C VAL A 185 -1.45 14.39 -6.07
N ALA A 186 -1.39 15.70 -5.88
CA ALA A 186 -0.45 16.36 -4.99
C ALA A 186 -1.06 16.59 -3.60
N SER A 187 -0.20 16.60 -2.59
CA SER A 187 -0.53 17.11 -1.26
C SER A 187 -0.55 18.63 -1.27
N GLU A 188 -1.07 19.24 -0.20
CA GLU A 188 -1.02 20.70 0.00
C GLU A 188 0.40 21.28 -0.08
N GLN A 189 1.40 20.46 0.25
CA GLN A 189 2.83 20.80 0.19
C GLN A 189 3.43 20.64 -1.21
N GLY A 190 2.62 20.33 -2.23
CA GLY A 190 3.04 20.16 -3.62
C GLY A 190 3.70 18.81 -3.94
N SER A 191 3.89 17.93 -2.95
CA SER A 191 4.46 16.60 -3.18
C SER A 191 3.40 15.62 -3.68
N PHE A 192 3.65 14.94 -4.80
CA PHE A 192 2.78 13.89 -5.30
C PHE A 192 2.75 12.70 -4.34
N TRP A 193 1.54 12.19 -4.08
CA TRP A 193 1.35 11.04 -3.22
C TRP A 193 0.59 9.90 -3.89
N PHE A 194 -0.21 10.20 -4.92
CA PHE A 194 -0.96 9.21 -5.70
C PHE A 194 -0.86 9.49 -7.20
N ILE A 195 -0.65 8.44 -7.99
CA ILE A 195 -0.58 8.49 -9.45
C ILE A 195 -1.30 7.29 -10.07
N ILE A 196 -1.75 7.44 -11.32
CA ILE A 196 -2.08 6.31 -12.18
C ILE A 196 -0.90 6.08 -13.12
N ASP A 197 -0.40 4.85 -13.14
CA ASP A 197 0.65 4.40 -14.04
C ASP A 197 0.21 3.12 -14.76
N ASN A 198 0.82 2.85 -15.92
CA ASN A 198 0.60 1.61 -16.65
C ASN A 198 1.91 0.91 -16.95
N SER A 199 2.71 0.71 -15.90
CA SER A 199 3.91 -0.09 -16.02
C SER A 199 3.53 -1.55 -16.34
N PHE A 200 4.15 -2.11 -17.38
CA PHE A 200 3.97 -3.49 -17.83
C PHE A 200 2.53 -3.88 -18.23
N ASN A 201 1.68 -2.92 -18.62
CA ASN A 201 0.26 -3.16 -18.91
C ASN A 201 -0.53 -3.71 -17.70
N LEU A 202 -0.18 -3.26 -16.49
CA LEU A 202 -0.79 -3.72 -15.25
C LEU A 202 -1.92 -2.83 -14.75
N HIS A 203 -2.11 -1.62 -15.31
CA HIS A 203 -3.14 -0.67 -14.88
C HIS A 203 -3.09 -0.40 -13.37
N GLU A 204 -2.19 0.48 -12.96
CA GLU A 204 -1.75 0.63 -11.59
C GLU A 204 -2.23 1.92 -10.95
N ALA A 205 -2.96 1.79 -9.85
CA ALA A 205 -3.27 2.88 -8.95
C ALA A 205 -2.20 2.91 -7.85
N GLU A 206 -1.31 3.91 -7.86
CA GLU A 206 -0.05 3.86 -7.16
C GLU A 206 0.13 4.98 -6.14
N THR A 207 0.51 4.63 -4.92
CA THR A 207 0.93 5.59 -3.89
C THR A 207 2.45 5.66 -3.80
N ILE A 208 2.99 6.89 -3.86
CA ILE A 208 4.44 7.14 -4.04
C ILE A 208 5.05 8.04 -2.96
N HIS A 209 4.28 8.52 -1.99
CA HIS A 209 4.81 9.43 -0.98
C HIS A 209 5.90 8.77 -0.10
N PRO A 210 7.10 9.34 0.03
CA PRO A 210 8.22 8.68 0.70
C PRO A 210 7.96 8.27 2.15
N LYS A 211 7.05 8.95 2.85
CA LYS A 211 6.74 8.69 4.27
C LYS A 211 5.43 7.92 4.47
N THR A 212 4.40 8.27 3.71
CA THR A 212 3.01 7.84 3.98
C THR A 212 2.46 6.84 3.00
N ALA A 213 3.21 6.45 1.95
CA ALA A 213 2.67 5.61 0.88
C ALA A 213 2.06 4.29 1.38
N VAL A 214 2.57 3.70 2.47
CA VAL A 214 1.96 2.49 3.06
C VAL A 214 0.57 2.77 3.60
N GLN A 215 0.42 3.83 4.41
CA GLN A 215 -0.88 4.21 4.97
C GLN A 215 -1.85 4.68 3.89
N ASP A 216 -1.35 5.42 2.90
CA ASP A 216 -2.16 5.92 1.79
C ASP A 216 -2.64 4.75 0.92
N ASN A 217 -1.79 3.75 0.65
CA ASN A 217 -2.18 2.56 -0.10
C ASN A 217 -3.32 1.81 0.60
N LYS A 218 -3.24 1.67 1.93
CA LYS A 218 -4.31 1.07 2.74
C LYS A 218 -5.63 1.81 2.57
N LYS A 219 -5.63 3.14 2.71
CA LYS A 219 -6.85 3.96 2.54
C LYS A 219 -7.46 3.80 1.14
N ILE A 220 -6.63 3.77 0.11
CA ILE A 220 -7.07 3.56 -1.27
C ILE A 220 -7.64 2.15 -1.45
N GLN A 221 -6.99 1.13 -0.89
CA GLN A 221 -7.47 -0.25 -0.92
C GLN A 221 -8.82 -0.36 -0.20
N ASP A 222 -8.96 0.23 0.99
CA ASP A 222 -10.20 0.29 1.76
C ASP A 222 -11.31 1.02 0.98
N PHE A 223 -10.99 2.13 0.31
CA PHE A 223 -11.93 2.85 -0.57
C PHE A 223 -12.44 1.96 -1.71
N PHE A 224 -11.54 1.34 -2.49
CA PHE A 224 -11.96 0.49 -3.61
C PHE A 224 -12.72 -0.75 -3.14
N ASN A 225 -12.32 -1.36 -2.02
CA ASN A 225 -13.05 -2.47 -1.43
C ASN A 225 -14.43 -2.05 -0.94
N GLY A 226 -14.56 -0.86 -0.35
CA GLY A 226 -15.85 -0.29 0.04
C GLY A 226 -16.76 -0.05 -1.16
N VAL A 227 -16.23 0.52 -2.24
CA VAL A 227 -16.98 0.72 -3.50
C VAL A 227 -17.47 -0.62 -4.07
N LYS A 228 -16.64 -1.68 -4.04
CA LYS A 228 -17.04 -3.03 -4.48
C LYS A 228 -18.09 -3.66 -3.58
N GLN A 229 -18.04 -3.45 -2.26
CA GLN A 229 -19.08 -3.93 -1.36
C GLN A 229 -20.42 -3.23 -1.59
N LEU A 230 -20.37 -1.99 -2.07
CA LEU A 230 -21.52 -1.18 -2.44
C LEU A 230 -21.91 -1.35 -3.91
N GLU A 231 -21.47 -2.41 -4.59
CA GLU A 231 -21.83 -2.70 -5.98
C GLU A 231 -23.37 -2.82 -6.10
N GLY A 232 -23.99 -1.81 -6.74
CA GLY A 232 -25.45 -1.61 -6.81
C GLY A 232 -25.93 -0.29 -6.21
N PHE A 233 -25.19 0.29 -5.26
CA PHE A 233 -25.43 1.60 -4.65
C PHE A 233 -24.64 2.69 -5.37
N THR A 234 -24.99 2.92 -6.63
CA THR A 234 -24.38 3.98 -7.44
C THR A 234 -24.69 5.38 -6.87
N PRO A 235 -23.91 6.43 -7.20
CA PRO A 235 -24.31 7.80 -6.89
C PRO A 235 -25.72 8.12 -7.39
N GLN A 236 -26.12 7.55 -8.53
CA GLN A 236 -27.49 7.63 -9.05
C GLN A 236 -28.50 6.97 -8.10
N PHE A 237 -28.20 5.78 -7.57
CA PHE A 237 -29.03 5.14 -6.54
C PHE A 237 -29.19 6.01 -5.30
N VAL A 238 -28.09 6.62 -4.81
CA VAL A 238 -28.12 7.50 -3.63
C VAL A 238 -28.97 8.74 -3.91
N VAL A 239 -28.76 9.42 -5.03
CA VAL A 239 -29.54 10.61 -5.42
C VAL A 239 -31.03 10.26 -5.59
N ASN A 240 -31.34 9.14 -6.25
CA ASN A 240 -32.73 8.69 -6.40
C ASN A 240 -33.38 8.36 -5.05
N SER A 241 -32.63 7.70 -4.16
CA SER A 241 -33.11 7.36 -2.81
C SER A 241 -33.35 8.61 -1.96
N LEU A 242 -32.48 9.62 -2.05
CA LEU A 242 -32.65 10.92 -1.40
C LEU A 242 -33.87 11.67 -1.96
N GLY A 243 -34.08 11.62 -3.28
CA GLY A 243 -35.26 12.19 -3.92
C GLY A 243 -36.57 11.55 -3.41
N ILE A 244 -36.62 10.22 -3.33
CA ILE A 244 -37.77 9.48 -2.79
C ILE A 244 -37.99 9.84 -1.31
N GLN A 245 -36.93 9.93 -0.50
CA GLN A 245 -37.07 10.35 0.90
C GLN A 245 -37.57 11.79 1.05
N ALA A 246 -37.07 12.72 0.24
CA ALA A 246 -37.57 14.10 0.23
C ALA A 246 -39.07 14.14 -0.06
N GLN A 247 -39.52 13.40 -1.07
CA GLN A 247 -40.93 13.29 -1.43
C GLN A 247 -41.78 12.66 -0.32
N ASN A 248 -41.26 11.65 0.38
CA ASN A 248 -41.93 11.06 1.54
C ASN A 248 -42.04 12.04 2.71
N ILE A 249 -41.02 12.86 2.96
CA ILE A 249 -41.03 13.91 3.99
C ILE A 249 -42.10 14.96 3.65
N GLU A 250 -42.20 15.37 2.39
CA GLU A 250 -43.25 16.29 1.93
C GLU A 250 -44.65 15.71 2.13
N ASN A 251 -44.87 14.45 1.71
CA ASN A 251 -46.13 13.75 1.94
C ASN A 251 -46.47 13.66 3.43
N TYR A 252 -45.49 13.31 4.26
CA TYR A 252 -45.67 13.24 5.72
C TYR A 252 -46.05 14.61 6.30
N ALA A 253 -45.44 15.70 5.82
CA ALA A 253 -45.80 17.05 6.24
C ALA A 253 -47.25 17.42 5.87
N VAL A 254 -47.73 17.00 4.69
CA VAL A 254 -49.13 17.18 4.28
C VAL A 254 -50.08 16.37 5.18
N HIS A 255 -49.77 15.09 5.42
CA HIS A 255 -50.56 14.23 6.31
C HIS A 255 -50.60 14.78 7.74
N LEU A 256 -49.47 15.27 8.25
CA LEU A 256 -49.38 15.86 9.58
C LEU A 256 -50.22 17.14 9.69
N LYS A 257 -50.18 18.03 8.69
CA LYS A 257 -51.04 19.22 8.64
C LYS A 257 -52.53 18.84 8.63
N SER A 258 -52.91 17.85 7.83
CA SER A 258 -54.29 17.33 7.79
C SER A 258 -54.72 16.74 9.15
N HIS A 259 -53.85 15.94 9.77
CA HIS A 259 -54.10 15.36 11.08
C HIS A 259 -54.27 16.44 12.17
N VAL A 260 -53.40 17.45 12.19
CA VAL A 260 -53.51 18.59 13.11
C VAL A 260 -54.85 19.30 12.93
N LYS A 261 -55.28 19.54 11.70
CA LYS A 261 -56.59 20.14 11.42
C LYS A 261 -57.74 19.27 11.94
N SER A 262 -57.73 17.96 11.67
CA SER A 262 -58.77 17.05 12.18
C SER A 262 -58.86 17.05 13.71
N VAL A 263 -57.73 17.12 14.41
CA VAL A 263 -57.68 17.24 15.87
C VAL A 263 -58.28 18.56 16.34
N GLN A 264 -57.98 19.67 15.65
CA GLN A 264 -58.55 20.99 15.95
C GLN A 264 -60.07 21.01 15.76
N ASP A 265 -60.56 20.48 14.62
CA ASP A 265 -61.98 20.42 14.29
C ASP A 265 -62.74 19.55 15.29
N LEU A 266 -62.19 18.39 15.67
CA LEU A 266 -62.75 17.54 16.73
C LEU A 266 -62.79 18.27 18.08
N GLY A 267 -61.71 18.97 18.43
CA GLY A 267 -61.65 19.78 19.65
C GLY A 267 -62.74 20.85 19.68
N ALA A 268 -62.97 21.55 18.56
CA ALA A 268 -64.03 22.54 18.43
C ALA A 268 -65.43 21.92 18.58
N ALA A 269 -65.69 20.79 17.91
CA ALA A 269 -66.97 20.09 17.99
C ALA A 269 -67.28 19.59 19.42
N VAL A 270 -66.27 19.09 20.14
CA VAL A 270 -66.41 18.67 21.55
C VAL A 270 -66.76 19.87 22.43
N LEU A 271 -66.13 21.03 22.22
CA LEU A 271 -66.47 22.25 22.97
C LEU A 271 -67.91 22.71 22.72
N GLU A 272 -68.37 22.63 21.48
CA GLU A 272 -69.75 22.96 21.10
C GLU A 272 -70.75 21.99 21.75
N LEU A 273 -70.47 20.68 21.71
CA LEU A 273 -71.27 19.66 22.39
C LEU A 273 -71.36 19.92 23.90
N VAL A 274 -70.24 20.26 24.55
CA VAL A 274 -70.21 20.60 25.98
C VAL A 274 -71.10 21.80 26.29
N LYS A 275 -71.17 22.79 25.39
CA LYS A 275 -72.07 23.95 25.55
C LYS A 275 -73.54 23.53 25.49
N VAL A 276 -73.94 22.76 24.48
CA VAL A 276 -75.31 22.25 24.33
C VAL A 276 -75.73 21.41 25.54
N VAL A 277 -74.86 20.53 26.03
CA VAL A 277 -75.14 19.71 27.22
C VAL A 277 -75.34 20.55 28.47
N LYS A 278 -74.63 21.68 28.62
CA LYS A 278 -74.84 22.61 29.73
C LYS A 278 -76.18 23.32 29.65
N GLU A 279 -76.58 23.75 28.45
CA GLU A 279 -77.88 24.40 28.20
C GLU A 279 -79.04 23.45 28.51
N LEU A 280 -78.95 22.17 28.12
CA LEU A 280 -79.98 21.15 28.41
C LEU A 280 -80.11 20.76 29.90
N ARG A 281 -79.14 21.14 30.74
CA ARG A 281 -79.16 20.86 32.19
C ARG A 281 -79.80 21.97 33.01
N GLN A 282 -80.10 23.12 32.41
CA GLN A 282 -80.78 24.26 33.04
C GLN A 282 -82.29 24.14 32.87
#